data_AF-A0A8T4WF81-F1
#
_entry.id   AF-A0A8T4WF81-F1
#
_cell.length_a   1.000
_cell.length_b   1.000
_cell.length_c   1.000
_cell.angle_alpha   90.00
_cell.angle_beta   90.00
_cell.angle_gamma   90.00
#
_symmetry.space_group_name_H-M   'P 1'
#
loop_
_entity.id
_entity.type
_entity.pdbx_description
1 polymer ?
#
loop_
_entity_poly.entity_id
_entity_poly.type
_entity_poly.pdbx_seq_one_letter_code
_entity_poly.pdbx_strand_id
1 'polypeptide(L)'
;MKNIDDIMEKFMKDYRENPEGWSFWTDRSDDFYNIYVIHDDMGYFIKVDSIYNNNPLGLGTEISIERDQLEKKLPDFGFRRFEEDELKNFFESLSHSKDQNKKKKLIQQQMRKKPTLPKNVDEKEYVMLGPFNQGKPFRYPLEEQEEIDKKLRKKLKKKFRKKYPMYR
;
A
#
# COMPACT_ATOMS: atom_id res chain seq x y z
N MET A 1 0.33 -18.34 6.23
CA MET A 1 -0.21 -17.77 4.97
C MET A 1 -1.72 -17.82 5.02
N LYS A 2 -2.35 -16.66 4.88
CA LYS A 2 -3.79 -16.47 4.97
C LYS A 2 -4.34 -15.90 3.67
N ASN A 3 -5.66 -15.84 3.50
CA ASN A 3 -6.25 -15.15 2.36
C ASN A 3 -6.01 -13.64 2.49
N ILE A 4 -6.11 -12.93 1.37
CA ILE A 4 -5.97 -11.47 1.37
C ILE A 4 -6.96 -10.80 2.32
N ASP A 5 -8.21 -11.28 2.38
CA ASP A 5 -9.24 -10.70 3.25
C ASP A 5 -8.83 -10.78 4.73
N ASP A 6 -8.33 -11.94 5.18
CA ASP A 6 -7.84 -12.13 6.55
C ASP A 6 -6.64 -11.22 6.89
N ILE A 7 -5.76 -10.98 5.91
CA ILE A 7 -4.59 -10.11 6.10
C ILE A 7 -5.02 -8.64 6.13
N MET A 8 -5.93 -8.23 5.24
CA MET A 8 -6.45 -6.88 5.18
C MET A 8 -7.29 -6.54 6.42
N GLU A 9 -8.06 -7.49 6.95
CA GLU A 9 -8.79 -7.31 8.21
C GLU A 9 -7.82 -7.09 9.38
N LYS A 10 -6.75 -7.89 9.47
CA LYS A 10 -5.71 -7.71 10.50
C LYS A 10 -5.00 -6.36 10.34
N PHE A 11 -4.56 -6.00 9.13
CA PHE A 11 -3.97 -4.70 8.83
C PHE A 11 -4.90 -3.54 9.24
N MET A 12 -6.17 -3.60 8.89
CA MET A 12 -7.13 -2.54 9.24
C MET A 12 -7.36 -2.44 10.75
N LYS A 13 -7.24 -3.54 11.49
CA LYS A 13 -7.27 -3.52 12.95
C LYS A 13 -6.03 -2.80 13.50
N ASP A 14 -4.83 -3.18 13.06
CA ASP A 14 -3.58 -2.58 13.55
C ASP A 14 -3.48 -1.10 13.18
N TYR A 15 -3.89 -0.72 11.96
CA TYR A 15 -3.94 0.67 11.51
C TYR A 15 -4.91 1.52 12.35
N ARG A 16 -5.99 0.93 12.87
CA ARG A 16 -6.92 1.66 13.76
C ARG A 16 -6.32 1.94 15.13
N GLU A 17 -5.39 1.12 15.58
CA GLU A 17 -4.68 1.31 16.84
C GLU A 17 -3.58 2.37 16.70
N ASN A 18 -2.83 2.34 15.60
CA ASN A 18 -1.84 3.36 15.27
C ASN A 18 -1.83 3.64 13.75
N PRO A 19 -2.40 4.76 13.25
CA PRO A 19 -2.43 5.07 11.82
C PRO A 19 -1.12 5.66 11.28
N GLU A 20 -0.21 6.13 12.14
CA GLU A 20 1.07 6.74 11.72
C GLU A 20 2.14 5.67 11.43
N GLY A 21 3.13 5.97 10.59
CA GLY A 21 4.28 5.07 10.35
C GLY A 21 4.04 3.89 9.41
N TRP A 22 2.81 3.66 8.96
CA TRP A 22 2.51 2.66 7.93
C TRP A 22 3.06 3.09 6.58
N SER A 23 3.48 2.17 5.72
CA SER A 23 3.86 2.47 4.34
C SER A 23 3.34 1.40 3.39
N PHE A 24 2.85 1.82 2.23
CA PHE A 24 2.24 0.92 1.26
C PHE A 24 3.03 0.93 -0.05
N TRP A 25 3.42 -0.25 -0.49
CA TRP A 25 4.24 -0.47 -1.68
C TRP A 25 3.66 -1.55 -2.57
N THR A 26 3.81 -1.36 -3.87
CA THR A 26 3.39 -2.32 -4.88
C THR A 26 4.52 -2.59 -5.87
N ASP A 27 4.66 -3.85 -6.28
CA ASP A 27 5.70 -4.31 -7.18
C ASP A 27 5.11 -5.34 -8.15
N ARG A 28 5.54 -5.31 -9.41
CA ARG A 28 5.12 -6.31 -10.40
C ARG A 28 6.05 -7.52 -10.29
N SER A 29 5.48 -8.68 -10.01
CA SER A 29 6.21 -9.93 -9.79
C SER A 29 5.77 -11.01 -10.76
N ASP A 30 6.40 -11.03 -11.94
CA ASP A 30 6.12 -11.95 -13.04
C ASP A 30 4.63 -11.95 -13.43
N ASP A 31 3.90 -13.04 -13.13
CA ASP A 31 2.48 -13.21 -13.40
C ASP A 31 1.59 -12.42 -12.40
N PHE A 32 2.13 -12.04 -11.24
CA PHE A 32 1.39 -11.52 -10.08
C PHE A 32 1.87 -10.13 -9.65
N TYR A 33 1.23 -9.57 -8.64
CA TYR A 33 1.65 -8.34 -7.98
C TYR A 33 1.99 -8.63 -6.52
N ASN A 34 3.00 -7.92 -6.04
CA ASN A 34 3.38 -7.87 -4.65
C ASN A 34 2.81 -6.60 -4.03
N ILE A 35 2.30 -6.72 -2.81
CA ILE A 35 1.90 -5.61 -1.96
C ILE A 35 2.67 -5.77 -0.65
N TYR A 36 3.34 -4.71 -0.23
CA TYR A 36 3.98 -4.61 1.08
C TYR A 36 3.30 -3.51 1.88
N VAL A 37 2.86 -3.86 3.09
CA VAL A 37 2.29 -2.92 4.06
C VAL A 37 3.15 -2.98 5.30
N ILE A 38 3.96 -1.96 5.53
CA ILE A 38 5.07 -1.98 6.50
C ILE A 38 4.82 -0.98 7.60
N HIS A 39 5.11 -1.34 8.84
CA HIS A 39 5.10 -0.44 9.98
C HIS A 39 6.22 -0.85 10.95
N ASP A 40 7.23 0.02 11.08
CA ASP A 40 8.42 -0.23 11.88
C ASP A 40 9.12 -1.58 11.61
N ASP A 41 9.04 -2.51 12.54
CA ASP A 41 9.72 -3.81 12.56
C ASP A 41 8.83 -4.98 12.13
N MET A 42 7.63 -4.67 11.66
CA MET A 42 6.70 -5.65 11.12
C MET A 42 6.12 -5.20 9.78
N GLY A 43 5.52 -6.14 9.07
CA GLY A 43 4.88 -5.89 7.81
C GLY A 43 3.95 -7.00 7.39
N TYR A 44 3.21 -6.73 6.32
CA TYR A 44 2.47 -7.71 5.57
C TYR A 44 3.06 -7.82 4.18
N PHE A 45 3.43 -9.03 3.78
CA PHE A 45 3.77 -9.35 2.41
C PHE A 45 2.61 -10.13 1.79
N ILE A 46 1.95 -9.49 0.82
CA ILE A 46 0.79 -10.02 0.12
C ILE A 46 1.16 -10.18 -1.35
N LYS A 47 0.72 -11.30 -1.94
CA LYS A 47 0.80 -11.53 -3.38
C LYS A 47 -0.61 -11.68 -3.94
N VAL A 48 -0.91 -10.97 -5.02
CA VAL A 48 -2.23 -10.90 -5.64
C VAL A 48 -2.17 -11.13 -7.15
N ASP A 49 -3.26 -11.58 -7.74
CA ASP A 49 -3.40 -11.73 -9.18
C ASP A 49 -3.47 -10.39 -9.92
N SER A 50 -4.15 -9.41 -9.35
CA SER A 50 -4.29 -8.06 -9.89
C SER A 50 -4.43 -7.04 -8.75
N ILE A 51 -3.87 -5.84 -8.95
CA ILE A 51 -4.14 -4.67 -8.10
C ILE A 51 -5.25 -3.78 -8.66
N TYR A 52 -5.79 -4.12 -9.84
CA TYR A 52 -6.82 -3.36 -10.54
C TYR A 52 -8.22 -3.99 -10.42
N ASN A 53 -8.32 -5.16 -9.79
CA ASN A 53 -9.59 -5.86 -9.60
C ASN A 53 -10.11 -5.59 -8.19
N ASN A 54 -11.42 -5.38 -8.04
CA ASN A 54 -12.04 -5.13 -6.72
C ASN A 54 -11.88 -6.31 -5.74
N ASN A 55 -11.95 -7.54 -6.26
CA ASN A 55 -11.83 -8.77 -5.46
C ASN A 55 -10.70 -9.65 -6.00
N PRO A 56 -9.43 -9.24 -5.81
CA PRO A 56 -8.30 -9.98 -6.35
C PRO A 56 -8.14 -11.30 -5.60
N LEU A 57 -7.69 -12.33 -6.32
CA LEU A 57 -7.17 -13.51 -5.64
C LEU A 57 -5.82 -13.16 -5.02
N GLY A 58 -5.75 -13.21 -3.70
CA GLY A 58 -4.50 -12.99 -2.98
C GLY A 58 -4.26 -13.95 -1.83
N LEU A 59 -2.99 -14.02 -1.45
CA LEU A 59 -2.51 -14.67 -0.25
C LEU A 59 -1.46 -13.76 0.39
N GLY A 60 -1.40 -13.75 1.71
CA GLY A 60 -0.36 -12.98 2.40
C GLY A 60 0.13 -13.65 3.67
N THR A 61 1.16 -13.03 4.23
CA THR A 61 1.74 -13.38 5.51
C THR A 61 2.26 -12.13 6.19
N GLU A 62 2.27 -12.17 7.50
CA GLU A 62 3.03 -11.23 8.31
C GLU A 62 4.52 -11.55 8.19
N ILE A 63 5.33 -10.51 8.22
CA ILE A 63 6.79 -10.54 8.14
C ILE A 63 7.35 -9.68 9.27
N SER A 64 8.47 -10.11 9.84
CA SER A 64 9.30 -9.24 10.67
C SER A 64 10.36 -8.59 9.79
N ILE A 65 10.73 -7.35 10.10
CA ILE A 65 11.61 -6.51 9.30
C ILE A 65 12.62 -5.88 10.23
N GLU A 66 13.90 -5.99 9.90
CA GLU A 66 14.94 -5.26 10.61
C GLU A 66 15.06 -3.85 10.02
N ARG A 67 15.25 -2.83 10.87
CA ARG A 67 15.22 -1.41 10.46
C ARG A 67 16.26 -1.06 9.40
N ASP A 68 17.37 -1.79 9.33
CA ASP A 68 18.44 -1.59 8.37
C ASP A 68 18.12 -2.18 6.98
N GLN A 69 17.16 -3.10 6.89
CA GLN A 69 16.65 -3.69 5.65
C GLN A 69 15.82 -2.69 4.83
N LEU A 70 15.19 -1.71 5.48
CA LEU A 70 14.32 -0.73 4.85
C LEU A 70 15.08 0.44 4.21
N GLU A 71 14.53 0.98 3.13
CA GLU A 71 14.98 2.29 2.63
C GLU A 71 14.93 3.35 3.76
N LYS A 72 15.91 4.27 3.76
CA LYS A 72 16.22 5.16 4.91
C LYS A 72 15.05 6.04 5.39
N LYS A 73 13.94 6.12 4.64
CA LYS A 73 12.69 6.74 5.07
C LYS A 73 11.53 6.31 4.17
N LEU A 74 10.66 5.43 4.65
CA LEU A 74 9.41 5.10 3.97
C LEU A 74 8.39 6.23 4.17
N PRO A 75 7.60 6.61 3.14
CA PRO A 75 6.56 7.61 3.30
C PRO A 75 5.32 7.00 3.98
N ASP A 76 4.76 7.75 4.92
CA ASP A 76 3.56 7.37 5.66
C ASP A 76 2.36 7.23 4.73
N PHE A 77 1.75 6.05 4.73
CA PHE A 77 0.50 5.72 4.08
C PHE A 77 -0.67 5.95 5.05
N GLY A 78 -1.80 6.41 4.51
CA GLY A 78 -3.06 6.40 5.25
C GLY A 78 -4.08 7.39 4.75
N PHE A 79 -5.20 7.47 5.48
CA PHE A 79 -6.31 8.37 5.20
C PHE A 79 -5.96 9.79 5.64
N ARG A 80 -5.99 10.75 4.72
CA ARG A 80 -5.74 12.16 4.99
C ARG A 80 -6.99 12.97 4.74
N ARG A 81 -7.36 13.78 5.73
CA ARG A 81 -8.52 14.66 5.68
C ARG A 81 -8.19 15.99 5.03
N PHE A 82 -9.15 16.48 4.28
CA PHE A 82 -9.14 17.78 3.62
C PHE A 82 -10.48 18.43 3.85
N GLU A 83 -10.44 19.70 4.24
CA GLU A 83 -11.62 20.56 4.17
C GLU A 83 -11.91 20.90 2.71
N GLU A 84 -13.18 21.20 2.39
CA GLU A 84 -13.62 21.53 1.03
C GLU A 84 -12.79 22.66 0.40
N ASP A 85 -12.57 23.75 1.13
CA ASP A 85 -11.78 24.89 0.64
C ASP A 85 -10.32 24.53 0.40
N GLU A 86 -9.74 23.69 1.26
CA GLU A 86 -8.38 23.23 1.11
C GLU A 86 -8.22 22.33 -0.14
N LEU A 87 -9.19 21.44 -0.35
CA LEU A 87 -9.21 20.56 -1.52
C LEU A 87 -9.35 21.36 -2.81
N LYS A 88 -10.25 22.35 -2.83
CA LYS A 88 -10.45 23.26 -3.97
C LYS A 88 -9.17 24.03 -4.29
N ASN A 89 -8.55 24.65 -3.28
CA ASN A 89 -7.28 25.37 -3.43
C ASN A 89 -6.16 24.45 -3.95
N PHE A 90 -6.11 23.20 -3.50
CA PHE A 90 -5.14 22.21 -3.98
C PHE A 90 -5.33 21.89 -5.46
N PHE A 91 -6.55 21.58 -5.90
CA PHE A 91 -6.85 21.30 -7.30
C PHE A 91 -6.63 22.50 -8.21
N GLU A 92 -7.05 23.70 -7.78
CA GLU A 92 -6.78 24.94 -8.52
C GLU A 92 -5.28 25.17 -8.67
N SER A 93 -4.50 25.00 -7.60
CA SER A 93 -3.04 25.15 -7.63
C SER A 93 -2.36 24.13 -8.56
N LEU A 94 -2.84 22.89 -8.59
CA LEU A 94 -2.34 21.85 -9.48
C LEU A 94 -2.68 22.13 -10.95
N SER A 95 -3.85 22.70 -11.22
CA SER A 95 -4.35 22.95 -12.57
C SER A 95 -3.68 24.16 -13.21
N HIS A 96 -3.44 25.22 -12.44
CA HIS A 96 -2.82 26.47 -12.93
C HIS A 96 -1.29 26.41 -13.02
N SER A 97 -0.64 25.49 -12.31
CA SER A 97 0.81 25.34 -12.42
C SER A 97 1.20 24.66 -13.74
N LYS A 98 1.94 25.35 -14.62
CA LYS A 98 2.62 24.69 -15.77
C LYS A 98 3.96 24.06 -15.36
N ASP A 99 4.49 24.44 -14.19
CA ASP A 99 5.74 23.91 -13.64
C ASP A 99 5.49 22.59 -12.88
N GLN A 100 6.11 21.51 -13.38
CA GLN A 100 6.06 20.17 -12.79
C GLN A 100 6.73 20.11 -11.41
N ASN A 101 7.80 20.89 -11.17
CA ASN A 101 8.47 20.91 -9.87
C ASN A 101 7.60 21.55 -8.80
N LYS A 102 6.88 22.62 -9.16
CA LYS A 102 5.90 23.25 -8.26
C LYS A 102 4.73 22.30 -7.95
N LYS A 103 4.21 21.56 -8.93
CA LYS A 103 3.19 20.51 -8.69
C LYS A 103 3.70 19.44 -7.73
N LYS A 104 4.92 18.94 -7.95
CA LYS A 104 5.53 17.93 -7.08
C LYS A 104 5.67 18.43 -5.64
N LYS A 105 6.08 19.68 -5.43
CA LYS A 105 6.17 20.29 -4.09
C LYS A 105 4.79 20.39 -3.41
N LEU A 106 3.76 20.81 -4.14
CA LEU A 106 2.39 20.88 -3.62
C LEU A 106 1.87 19.50 -3.20
N ILE A 107 2.06 18.48 -4.03
CA ILE A 107 1.68 17.09 -3.71
C ILE A 107 2.45 16.63 -2.46
N GLN A 108 3.76 16.87 -2.40
CA GLN A 108 4.57 16.49 -1.24
C GLN A 108 4.13 17.20 0.04
N GLN A 109 3.72 18.46 -0.01
CA GLN A 109 3.18 19.17 1.14
C GLN A 109 1.91 18.50 1.65
N GLN A 110 0.99 18.14 0.76
CA GLN A 110 -0.24 17.46 1.16
C GLN A 110 0.00 16.04 1.69
N MET A 111 0.97 15.33 1.12
CA MET A 111 1.36 13.99 1.61
C MET A 111 2.09 14.01 2.97
N ARG A 112 2.56 15.18 3.45
CA ARG A 112 3.13 15.34 4.80
C ARG A 112 2.08 15.45 5.89
N LYS A 113 0.81 15.66 5.56
CA LYS A 113 -0.26 15.59 6.55
C LYS A 113 -0.26 14.22 7.20
N LYS A 114 -0.47 14.20 8.51
CA LYS A 114 -0.54 12.96 9.28
C LYS A 114 -1.71 12.10 8.81
N PRO A 115 -1.51 10.79 8.65
CA PRO A 115 -2.61 9.87 8.40
C PRO A 115 -3.56 9.84 9.61
N THR A 116 -4.82 9.57 9.34
CA THR A 116 -5.93 9.60 10.29
C THR A 116 -6.73 8.30 10.20
N LEU A 117 -7.63 8.11 11.15
CA LEU A 117 -8.55 6.97 11.13
C LEU A 117 -9.64 7.17 10.07
N PRO A 118 -10.06 6.09 9.39
CA PRO A 118 -11.31 6.11 8.62
C PRO A 118 -12.48 6.21 9.62
N LYS A 119 -12.95 7.42 9.91
CA LYS A 119 -14.23 7.66 10.61
C LYS A 119 -15.30 8.05 9.59
N ASN A 120 -16.56 8.07 10.04
CA ASN A 120 -17.64 8.73 9.32
C ASN A 120 -17.17 10.12 8.93
N VAL A 121 -17.06 10.34 7.63
CA VAL A 121 -16.65 11.60 7.04
C VAL A 121 -17.89 12.49 7.10
N ASP A 122 -17.79 13.66 7.73
CA ASP A 122 -18.87 14.64 7.68
C ASP A 122 -19.10 15.08 6.23
N GLU A 123 -20.31 15.55 5.88
CA GLU A 123 -20.66 15.89 4.48
C GLU A 123 -19.71 16.91 3.81
N LYS A 124 -18.94 17.68 4.60
CA LYS A 124 -18.00 18.72 4.14
C LYS A 124 -16.53 18.30 4.19
N GLU A 125 -16.23 17.08 4.64
CA GLU A 125 -14.88 16.55 4.69
C GLU A 125 -14.60 15.64 3.49
N TYR A 126 -13.37 15.69 2.99
CA TYR A 126 -12.90 14.77 1.96
C TYR A 126 -11.72 13.97 2.49
N VAL A 127 -11.61 12.72 2.03
CA VAL A 127 -10.53 11.82 2.44
C VAL A 127 -9.75 11.35 1.22
N MET A 128 -8.45 11.61 1.22
CA MET A 128 -7.51 10.99 0.29
C MET A 128 -6.81 9.81 0.96
N LEU A 129 -6.64 8.72 0.21
CA LEU A 129 -5.86 7.57 0.64
C LEU A 129 -4.54 7.52 -0.14
N GLY A 130 -3.43 7.33 0.55
CA GLY A 130 -2.11 7.21 -0.10
C GLY A 130 -0.96 7.58 0.83
N PRO A 131 0.25 7.83 0.30
CA PRO A 131 0.65 7.53 -1.06
C PRO A 131 0.82 6.02 -1.27
N PHE A 132 0.51 5.55 -2.48
CA PHE A 132 0.83 4.19 -2.93
C PHE A 132 2.17 4.25 -3.66
N ASN A 133 3.19 3.58 -3.13
CA ASN A 133 4.53 3.59 -3.71
C ASN A 133 4.72 2.43 -4.68
N GLN A 134 5.55 2.62 -5.69
CA GLN A 134 5.95 1.58 -6.64
C GLN A 134 7.37 1.12 -6.36
N GLY A 135 7.62 -0.18 -6.48
CA GLY A 135 8.90 -0.81 -6.22
C GLY A 135 8.91 -1.60 -4.91
N LYS A 136 10.12 -1.96 -4.48
CA LYS A 136 10.34 -2.71 -3.24
C LYS A 136 10.82 -1.76 -2.14
N PRO A 137 10.29 -1.87 -0.91
CA PRO A 137 10.69 -1.00 0.21
C PRO A 137 12.03 -1.38 0.86
N PHE A 138 12.74 -2.38 0.31
CA PHE A 138 13.93 -2.97 0.89
C PHE A 138 15.19 -2.53 0.13
N ARG A 139 16.28 -2.27 0.86
CA ARG A 139 17.56 -1.83 0.27
C ARG A 139 18.27 -2.92 -0.52
N TYR A 140 18.13 -4.16 -0.09
CA TYR A 140 18.81 -5.31 -0.68
C TYR A 140 17.88 -6.54 -0.65
N PRO A 141 18.03 -7.47 -1.62
CA PRO A 141 17.30 -8.73 -1.59
C PRO A 141 17.72 -9.56 -0.37
N LEU A 142 16.75 -10.05 0.38
CA LEU A 142 16.95 -10.94 1.53
C LEU A 142 16.46 -12.34 1.17
N GLU A 143 17.23 -13.37 1.53
CA GLU A 143 16.90 -14.77 1.23
C GLU A 143 15.54 -15.17 1.79
N GLU A 144 15.23 -14.73 3.01
CA GLU A 144 13.93 -15.01 3.66
C GLU A 144 12.76 -14.41 2.86
N GLN A 145 12.92 -13.20 2.32
CA GLN A 145 11.90 -12.55 1.50
C GLN A 145 11.69 -13.27 0.17
N GLU A 146 12.79 -13.74 -0.44
CA GLU A 146 12.69 -14.56 -1.65
C GLU A 146 11.98 -15.89 -1.39
N GLU A 147 12.24 -16.54 -0.26
CA GLU A 147 11.54 -17.75 0.12
C GLU A 147 10.04 -17.50 0.30
N ILE A 148 9.68 -16.42 0.98
CA ILE A 148 8.29 -16.02 1.16
C ILE A 148 7.63 -15.75 -0.19
N ASP A 149 8.29 -15.01 -1.09
CA ASP A 149 7.79 -14.74 -2.45
C ASP A 149 7.53 -16.05 -3.22
N LYS A 150 8.51 -16.96 -3.23
CA LYS A 150 8.42 -18.28 -3.89
C LYS A 150 7.25 -19.10 -3.33
N LYS A 151 7.11 -19.15 -1.99
CA LYS A 151 6.03 -19.89 -1.30
C LYS A 151 4.66 -19.28 -1.62
N LEU A 152 4.51 -17.95 -1.57
CA LEU A 152 3.26 -17.24 -1.90
C LEU A 152 2.87 -17.47 -3.35
N ARG A 153 3.81 -17.31 -4.28
CA ARG A 153 3.63 -17.52 -5.71
C ARG A 153 3.14 -18.93 -6.03
N LYS A 154 3.82 -19.96 -5.49
CA LYS A 154 3.45 -21.36 -5.73
C LYS A 154 2.02 -21.64 -5.28
N LYS A 155 1.63 -21.15 -4.10
CA LYS A 155 0.27 -21.33 -3.57
C LYS A 155 -0.76 -20.53 -4.36
N LEU A 156 -0.46 -19.28 -4.69
CA LEU A 156 -1.38 -18.44 -5.45
C LEU A 156 -1.61 -18.99 -6.86
N LYS A 157 -0.56 -19.46 -7.54
CA LYS A 157 -0.69 -20.12 -8.86
C LYS A 157 -1.58 -21.37 -8.81
N LYS A 158 -1.48 -22.17 -7.75
CA LYS A 158 -2.39 -23.31 -7.52
C LYS A 158 -3.84 -22.86 -7.33
N LYS A 159 -4.07 -21.80 -6.53
CA LYS A 159 -5.41 -21.23 -6.30
C LYS A 159 -6.01 -20.62 -7.57
N PHE A 160 -5.19 -19.88 -8.32
CA PHE A 160 -5.55 -19.26 -9.60
C PHE A 160 -5.99 -20.31 -10.63
N ARG A 161 -5.17 -21.35 -10.85
CA ARG A 161 -5.51 -22.45 -11.78
C ARG A 161 -6.78 -23.21 -11.38
N LYS A 162 -7.07 -23.33 -10.08
CA LYS A 162 -8.29 -23.96 -9.60
C LYS A 162 -9.53 -23.09 -9.87
N LYS A 163 -9.41 -21.76 -9.71
CA LYS A 163 -10.52 -20.82 -9.97
C LYS A 163 -10.73 -20.57 -11.46
N TYR A 164 -9.65 -20.55 -12.24
CA TYR A 164 -9.64 -20.23 -13.66
C TYR A 164 -8.97 -21.35 -14.47
N PRO A 165 -9.62 -22.53 -14.59
CA PRO A 165 -9.00 -23.71 -15.22
C PRO A 165 -8.77 -23.55 -16.73
N MET A 166 -9.45 -22.59 -17.38
CA MET A 166 -9.37 -22.32 -18.81
C MET A 166 -8.12 -21.52 -19.23
N TYR A 167 -7.46 -20.85 -18.29
CA TYR A 167 -6.21 -20.13 -18.55
C TYR A 167 -5.04 -21.10 -18.31
N ARG A 168 -4.54 -21.72 -19.38
CA ARG A 168 -3.35 -22.58 -19.39
C ARG A 168 -2.21 -21.96 -20.15
#